data_AF-A0A7K0C3V3-F1
#
_entry.id   AF-A0A7K0C3V3-F1
#
_cell.length_a   1.000
_cell.length_b   1.000
_cell.length_c   1.000
_cell.angle_alpha   90.00
_cell.angle_beta   90.00
_cell.angle_gamma   90.00
#
_symmetry.space_group_name_H-M   'P 1'
#
loop_
_entity.id
_entity.type
_entity.pdbx_description
1 polymer ?
#
loop_
_entity_poly.entity_id
_entity_poly.type
_entity_poly.pdbx_seq_one_letter_code
_entity_poly.pdbx_strand_id
1 'polypeptide(L)'
;MDDPLALRFASTIRATRSGLTDALDTPEGLAAWLQAQGLPPSDDHAGMVALRQAVRALFARAVAPAPPSAADASRLPPFPEALALVNAAAAPVVRRLDWTDGWQERTQDTAADARLAHAAIDFFAGPEVERVRACPAPRCVLYFIKRHPRQEWCSVACGNRARAARHYRRAD
;
A
#
# COMPACT_ATOMS: atom_id res chain seq x y z
N MET A 1 -9.26 -13.47 3.30
CA MET A 1 -8.45 -13.09 2.12
C MET A 1 -7.60 -11.94 2.56
N ASP A 2 -6.29 -12.12 2.50
CA ASP A 2 -5.35 -11.06 2.86
C ASP A 2 -5.44 -9.90 1.88
N ASP A 3 -5.03 -8.73 2.32
CA ASP A 3 -4.96 -7.56 1.45
C ASP A 3 -3.85 -7.73 0.40
N PRO A 4 -4.06 -7.28 -0.85
CA PRO A 4 -3.04 -7.33 -1.89
C PRO A 4 -1.73 -6.68 -1.45
N LEU A 5 -0.60 -7.17 -1.97
CA LEU A 5 0.73 -6.68 -1.59
C LEU A 5 0.90 -5.18 -1.82
N ALA A 6 0.36 -4.64 -2.92
CA ALA A 6 0.35 -3.20 -3.19
C ALA A 6 -0.34 -2.38 -2.08
N LEU A 7 -1.47 -2.88 -1.56
CA LEU A 7 -2.21 -2.23 -0.48
C LEU A 7 -1.46 -2.35 0.85
N ARG A 8 -0.86 -3.51 1.13
CA ARG A 8 0.00 -3.73 2.32
C ARG A 8 1.19 -2.78 2.31
N PHE A 9 1.83 -2.59 1.16
CA PHE A 9 2.95 -1.69 0.97
C PHE A 9 2.56 -0.22 1.15
N ALA A 10 1.45 0.21 0.55
CA ALA A 10 0.89 1.54 0.82
C ALA A 10 0.55 1.75 2.31
N SER A 11 0.21 0.67 3.04
CA SER A 11 -0.22 0.67 4.44
C SER A 11 0.91 0.51 5.46
N THR A 12 2.17 0.71 5.07
CA THR A 12 3.29 0.81 6.03
C THR A 12 3.18 2.08 6.87
N ILE A 13 2.56 3.13 6.32
CA ILE A 13 2.18 4.34 7.06
C ILE A 13 0.87 4.09 7.80
N ARG A 14 0.87 4.28 9.11
CA ARG A 14 -0.29 4.14 9.98
C ARG A 14 -0.42 5.32 10.91
N ALA A 15 -1.66 5.61 11.33
CA ALA A 15 -1.91 6.58 12.37
C ALA A 15 -2.11 5.87 13.71
N THR A 16 -1.38 6.34 14.73
CA THR A 16 -1.49 5.91 16.11
C THR A 16 -2.08 7.02 16.97
N ARG A 17 -2.10 6.84 18.29
CA ARG A 17 -2.52 7.91 19.22
C ARG A 17 -1.50 9.05 19.27
N SER A 18 -0.22 8.76 19.06
CA SER A 18 0.90 9.71 19.17
C SER A 18 1.27 10.40 17.86
N GLY A 19 0.76 9.93 16.72
CA GLY A 19 1.04 10.54 15.42
C GLY A 19 1.01 9.53 14.28
N LEU A 20 1.70 9.88 13.18
CA LEU A 20 1.95 8.93 12.10
C LEU A 20 3.19 8.10 12.43
N THR A 21 3.13 6.81 12.11
CA THR A 21 4.26 5.87 12.17
C THR A 21 4.44 5.25 10.80
N ASP A 22 5.67 5.06 10.37
CA ASP A 22 6.00 4.35 9.12
C ASP A 22 6.83 3.12 9.46
N ALA A 23 6.39 1.94 9.00
CA ALA A 23 7.17 0.71 9.16
C ALA A 23 8.48 0.74 8.35
N LEU A 24 8.56 1.60 7.33
CA LEU A 24 9.75 1.79 6.50
C LEU A 24 10.55 3.04 6.90
N ASP A 25 10.41 3.54 8.13
CA ASP A 25 11.14 4.75 8.56
C ASP A 25 12.65 4.51 8.66
N THR A 26 13.06 3.28 8.96
CA THR A 26 14.49 2.88 9.06
C THR A 26 14.81 1.68 8.16
N PRO A 27 16.10 1.46 7.82
CA PRO A 27 16.53 0.27 7.09
C PRO A 27 16.15 -1.05 7.79
N GLU A 28 16.22 -1.11 9.12
CA GLU A 28 15.83 -2.29 9.91
C GLU A 28 14.32 -2.53 9.81
N GLY A 29 13.52 -1.45 9.85
CA GLY A 29 12.08 -1.51 9.64
C GLY A 29 11.73 -2.05 8.25
N LEU A 30 12.46 -1.62 7.22
CA LEU A 30 12.34 -2.16 5.87
C LEU A 30 12.67 -3.65 5.82
N ALA A 31 13.82 -4.06 6.36
CA ALA A 31 14.25 -5.45 6.37
C ALA A 31 13.20 -6.35 7.06
N ALA A 32 12.71 -5.94 8.24
CA ALA A 32 11.67 -6.65 8.97
C ALA A 32 10.36 -6.74 8.17
N TRP A 33 9.96 -5.66 7.49
CA TRP A 33 8.74 -5.65 6.69
C TRP A 33 8.85 -6.59 5.49
N LEU A 34 9.96 -6.52 4.72
CA LEU A 34 10.23 -7.39 3.57
C LEU A 34 10.23 -8.87 3.97
N GLN A 35 10.91 -9.20 5.07
CA GLN A 35 10.92 -10.56 5.61
C GLN A 35 9.49 -11.04 5.93
N ALA A 36 8.69 -10.21 6.60
CA ALA A 36 7.29 -10.53 6.90
C ALA A 36 6.40 -10.66 5.63
N GLN A 37 6.83 -10.10 4.49
CA GLN A 37 6.14 -10.28 3.21
C GLN A 37 6.65 -11.51 2.42
N GLY A 38 7.71 -12.19 2.87
CA GLY A 38 8.40 -13.21 2.06
C GLY A 38 9.08 -12.64 0.80
N LEU A 39 9.55 -11.39 0.90
CA LEU A 39 10.30 -10.70 -0.15
C LEU A 39 11.81 -10.83 0.11
N PRO A 40 12.65 -10.83 -0.94
CA PRO A 40 14.10 -10.77 -0.76
C PRO A 40 14.51 -9.49 -0.03
N PRO A 41 15.66 -9.47 0.66
CA PRO A 41 16.16 -8.27 1.31
C PRO A 41 16.50 -7.20 0.27
N SER A 42 16.57 -5.95 0.72
CA SER A 42 16.99 -4.80 -0.08
C SER A 42 17.74 -3.82 0.80
N ASP A 43 18.92 -3.40 0.35
CA ASP A 43 19.74 -2.39 1.03
C ASP A 43 19.39 -0.96 0.56
N ASP A 44 18.63 -0.82 -0.53
CA ASP A 44 18.15 0.47 -1.03
C ASP A 44 16.90 0.94 -0.27
N HIS A 45 17.10 1.44 0.95
CA HIS A 45 16.03 1.97 1.78
C HIS A 45 15.34 3.18 1.16
N ALA A 46 16.12 4.13 0.62
CA ALA A 46 15.60 5.36 0.04
C ALA A 46 14.76 5.10 -1.22
N GLY A 47 15.23 4.23 -2.11
CA GLY A 47 14.50 3.81 -3.30
C GLY A 47 13.19 3.09 -2.95
N MET A 48 13.18 2.26 -1.91
CA MET A 48 11.94 1.61 -1.46
C MET A 48 10.92 2.60 -0.90
N VAL A 49 11.37 3.58 -0.11
CA VAL A 49 10.52 4.66 0.40
C VAL A 49 9.95 5.50 -0.74
N ALA A 50 10.77 5.79 -1.77
CA ALA A 50 10.34 6.50 -2.98
C ALA A 50 9.32 5.69 -3.78
N LEU A 51 9.57 4.40 -4.02
CA LEU A 51 8.63 3.49 -4.67
C LEU A 51 7.31 3.42 -3.91
N ARG A 52 7.34 3.37 -2.57
CA ARG A 52 6.12 3.41 -1.75
C ARG A 52 5.36 4.72 -1.94
N GLN A 53 6.02 5.88 -2.01
CA GLN A 53 5.32 7.14 -2.29
C GLN A 53 4.70 7.14 -3.69
N ALA A 54 5.40 6.62 -4.69
CA ALA A 54 4.86 6.50 -6.04
C ALA A 54 3.60 5.63 -6.05
N VAL A 55 3.64 4.45 -5.41
CA VAL A 55 2.46 3.58 -5.25
C VAL A 55 1.31 4.29 -4.53
N ARG A 56 1.59 5.04 -3.45
CA ARG A 56 0.57 5.84 -2.76
C ARG A 56 -0.01 6.94 -3.64
N ALA A 57 0.76 7.51 -4.56
CA ALA A 57 0.26 8.48 -5.54
C ALA A 57 -0.70 7.84 -6.56
N LEU A 58 -0.45 6.58 -6.95
CA LEU A 58 -1.41 5.82 -7.77
C LEU A 58 -2.70 5.53 -6.99
N PHE A 59 -2.62 5.18 -5.69
CA PHE A 59 -3.80 5.05 -4.83
C PHE A 59 -4.58 6.37 -4.70
N ALA A 60 -3.89 7.49 -4.50
CA ALA A 60 -4.50 8.81 -4.45
C ALA A 60 -5.22 9.15 -5.76
N ARG A 61 -4.64 8.80 -6.91
CA ARG A 61 -5.27 8.95 -8.22
C ARG A 61 -6.50 8.06 -8.37
N ALA A 62 -6.43 6.81 -7.90
CA ALA A 62 -7.51 5.83 -8.02
C ALA A 62 -8.77 6.20 -7.21
N VAL A 63 -8.62 6.95 -6.12
CA VAL A 63 -9.78 7.40 -5.32
C VAL A 63 -10.40 8.71 -5.79
N ALA A 64 -9.79 9.40 -6.75
CA ALA A 64 -10.32 10.66 -7.28
C ALA A 64 -11.73 10.45 -7.88
N PRO A 65 -12.66 11.42 -7.71
CA PRO A 65 -12.49 12.75 -7.16
C PRO A 65 -12.60 12.84 -5.62
N ALA A 66 -12.75 11.72 -4.91
CA ALA A 66 -12.75 11.75 -3.46
C ALA A 66 -11.37 12.15 -2.93
N PRO A 67 -11.29 12.75 -1.72
CA PRO A 67 -10.01 13.13 -1.14
C PRO A 67 -9.07 11.92 -0.94
N PRO A 68 -7.76 12.07 -1.19
CA PRO A 68 -6.78 11.05 -0.89
C PRO A 68 -6.60 10.89 0.63
N SER A 69 -5.77 9.93 1.05
CA SER A 69 -5.42 9.78 2.45
C SER A 69 -4.78 11.06 3.01
N ALA A 70 -5.11 11.43 4.25
CA ALA A 70 -4.56 12.62 4.90
C ALA A 70 -3.03 12.59 5.08
N ALA A 71 -2.38 11.42 5.04
CA ALA A 71 -0.91 11.32 5.04
C ALA A 71 -0.25 11.80 3.74
N ASP A 72 -1.02 11.97 2.67
CA ASP A 72 -0.50 12.21 1.32
C ASP A 72 -0.43 13.70 0.95
N ALA A 73 -1.03 14.56 1.78
CA ALA A 73 -1.27 15.97 1.48
C ALA A 73 -0.01 16.83 1.23
N SER A 74 1.19 16.34 1.56
CA SER A 74 2.43 17.11 1.41
C SER A 74 3.61 16.33 0.80
N ARG A 75 3.42 15.09 0.34
CA ARG A 75 4.54 14.14 0.13
C ARG A 75 4.47 13.24 -1.08
N LEU A 76 3.44 13.34 -1.91
CA LEU A 76 3.34 12.50 -3.10
C LEU A 76 4.06 13.14 -4.29
N PRO A 77 4.82 12.36 -5.08
CA PRO A 77 5.29 12.80 -6.38
C PRO A 77 4.10 13.06 -7.32
N PRO A 78 4.25 13.94 -8.33
CA PRO A 78 3.26 14.12 -9.38
C PRO A 78 2.89 12.79 -10.04
N PHE A 79 1.61 12.60 -10.40
CA PHE A 79 1.13 11.32 -10.93
C PHE A 79 1.94 10.78 -12.13
N PRO A 80 2.31 11.60 -13.15
CA PRO A 80 3.13 11.10 -14.25
C PRO A 80 4.49 10.55 -13.80
N GLU A 81 5.15 11.22 -12.86
CA GLU A 81 6.44 10.79 -12.30
C GLU A 81 6.29 9.53 -11.44
N ALA A 82 5.23 9.46 -10.64
CA ALA A 82 4.91 8.28 -9.84
C ALA A 82 4.68 7.05 -10.72
N LEU A 83 3.89 7.21 -11.79
CA LEU A 83 3.62 6.14 -12.75
C LEU A 83 4.90 5.69 -13.46
N ALA A 84 5.73 6.65 -13.90
CA ALA A 84 7.01 6.34 -14.52
C ALA A 84 7.95 5.58 -13.56
N LEU A 85 8.02 5.97 -12.29
CA LEU A 85 8.84 5.30 -11.29
C LEU A 85 8.38 3.86 -11.03
N VAL A 86 7.07 3.64 -10.85
CA VAL A 86 6.53 2.27 -10.68
C VAL A 86 6.85 1.41 -11.91
N ASN A 87 6.67 1.94 -13.12
CA ASN A 87 6.98 1.21 -14.34
C ASN A 87 8.49 0.94 -14.50
N ALA A 88 9.35 1.89 -14.11
CA ALA A 88 10.79 1.73 -14.19
C ALA A 88 11.33 0.72 -13.18
N ALA A 89 10.75 0.66 -11.97
CA ALA A 89 11.10 -0.32 -10.95
C ALA A 89 10.66 -1.75 -11.34
N ALA A 90 9.69 -1.90 -12.24
CA ALA A 90 9.25 -3.20 -12.74
C ALA A 90 10.28 -3.81 -13.72
N ALA A 91 11.35 -4.38 -13.18
CA ALA A 91 12.33 -5.13 -13.97
C ALA A 91 11.67 -6.37 -14.64
N PRO A 92 12.21 -6.86 -15.77
CA PRO A 92 11.71 -8.07 -16.41
C PRO A 92 11.71 -9.26 -15.44
N VAL A 93 10.54 -9.87 -15.26
CA VAL A 93 10.39 -11.08 -14.45
C VAL A 93 10.64 -12.29 -15.32
N VAL A 94 11.70 -13.03 -15.04
CA VAL A 94 11.96 -14.32 -15.69
C VAL A 94 11.33 -15.42 -14.87
N ARG A 95 10.21 -15.95 -15.38
CA ARG A 95 9.53 -17.12 -14.83
C ARG A 95 10.15 -18.39 -15.42
N ARG A 96 10.48 -19.34 -14.57
CA ARG A 96 11.01 -20.66 -14.95
C ARG A 96 10.14 -21.73 -14.31
N LEU A 97 9.87 -22.78 -15.06
CA LEU A 97 9.37 -24.02 -14.47
C LEU A 97 10.56 -24.80 -13.95
N ASP A 98 10.44 -25.25 -12.72
CA ASP A 98 11.36 -26.16 -12.08
C ASP A 98 10.65 -27.49 -11.79
N TRP A 99 11.42 -28.56 -11.87
CA TRP A 99 11.01 -29.91 -11.55
C TRP A 99 12.08 -30.51 -10.65
N THR A 100 11.99 -30.23 -9.35
CA THR A 100 12.83 -30.88 -8.34
C THR A 100 12.06 -32.02 -7.68
N ASP A 101 10.85 -31.76 -7.16
CA ASP A 101 9.94 -32.75 -6.56
C ASP A 101 8.48 -32.51 -6.98
N GLY A 102 8.27 -32.13 -8.24
CA GLY A 102 6.97 -31.75 -8.82
C GLY A 102 7.01 -30.40 -9.52
N TRP A 103 5.91 -30.04 -10.19
CA TRP A 103 5.79 -28.74 -10.88
C TRP A 103 5.90 -27.59 -9.89
N GLN A 104 6.97 -26.82 -10.00
CA GLN A 104 7.15 -25.60 -9.23
C GLN A 104 7.43 -24.45 -10.17
N GLU A 105 6.75 -23.33 -9.96
CA GLU A 105 7.13 -22.09 -10.59
C GLU A 105 8.24 -21.43 -9.77
N ARG A 106 9.35 -21.10 -10.43
CA ARG A 106 10.41 -20.27 -9.87
C ARG A 106 10.48 -18.96 -10.64
N THR A 107 10.41 -17.86 -9.90
CA THR A 107 10.86 -16.58 -10.43
C THR A 107 12.35 -16.49 -10.14
N GLN A 108 13.19 -16.22 -11.15
CA GLN A 108 14.62 -15.91 -10.93
C GLN A 108 14.74 -14.77 -9.91
N ASP A 109 15.80 -14.69 -9.09
CA ASP A 109 15.98 -13.70 -8.01
C ASP A 109 15.66 -12.26 -8.44
N THR A 110 14.38 -11.91 -8.41
CA THR A 110 13.87 -10.59 -8.71
C THR A 110 13.96 -9.78 -7.45
N ALA A 111 14.64 -8.65 -7.53
CA ALA A 111 14.75 -7.70 -6.44
C ALA A 111 13.37 -7.30 -5.88
N ALA A 112 13.35 -6.91 -4.60
CA ALA A 112 12.11 -6.66 -3.86
C ALA A 112 11.28 -5.53 -4.46
N ASP A 113 11.95 -4.48 -4.94
CA ASP A 113 11.38 -3.34 -5.64
C ASP A 113 10.61 -3.77 -6.90
N ALA A 114 11.20 -4.66 -7.72
CA ALA A 114 10.54 -5.21 -8.90
C ALA A 114 9.29 -6.00 -8.51
N ARG A 115 9.36 -6.86 -7.48
CA ARG A 115 8.18 -7.62 -7.00
C ARG A 115 7.06 -6.70 -6.51
N LEU A 116 7.41 -5.62 -5.83
CA LEU A 116 6.44 -4.62 -5.34
C LEU A 116 5.85 -3.78 -6.48
N ALA A 117 6.67 -3.41 -7.46
CA ALA A 117 6.23 -2.70 -8.65
C ALA A 117 5.26 -3.55 -9.48
N HIS A 118 5.58 -4.83 -9.74
CA HIS A 118 4.66 -5.76 -10.40
C HIS A 118 3.35 -5.93 -9.62
N ALA A 119 3.42 -6.09 -8.30
CA ALA A 119 2.22 -6.18 -7.48
C ALA A 119 1.35 -4.91 -7.55
N ALA A 120 1.96 -3.73 -7.66
CA ALA A 120 1.23 -2.49 -7.87
C ALA A 120 0.59 -2.44 -9.26
N ILE A 121 1.33 -2.79 -10.31
CA ILE A 121 0.82 -2.87 -11.69
C ILE A 121 -0.38 -3.81 -11.77
N ASP A 122 -0.26 -5.04 -11.25
CA ASP A 122 -1.33 -6.03 -11.23
C ASP A 122 -2.57 -5.51 -10.49
N PHE A 123 -2.35 -4.83 -9.36
CA PHE A 123 -3.43 -4.26 -8.57
C PHE A 123 -4.19 -3.16 -9.31
N PHE A 124 -3.47 -2.21 -9.94
CA PHE A 124 -4.06 -1.08 -10.66
C PHE A 124 -4.63 -1.45 -12.03
N ALA A 125 -4.13 -2.52 -12.65
CA ALA A 125 -4.71 -3.11 -13.86
C ALA A 125 -5.91 -4.02 -13.56
N GLY A 126 -6.07 -4.47 -12.30
CA GLY A 126 -7.12 -5.37 -11.87
C GLY A 126 -8.42 -4.67 -11.44
N PRO A 127 -9.53 -5.43 -11.34
CA PRO A 127 -10.85 -4.88 -10.98
C PRO A 127 -10.96 -4.41 -9.53
N GLU A 128 -9.98 -4.74 -8.67
CA GLU A 128 -10.00 -4.32 -7.27
C GLU A 128 -9.83 -2.81 -7.09
N VAL A 129 -9.19 -2.13 -8.06
CA VAL A 129 -8.93 -0.69 -8.03
C VAL A 129 -10.22 0.12 -7.87
N GLU A 130 -11.32 -0.30 -8.51
CA GLU A 130 -12.62 0.39 -8.44
C GLU A 130 -13.24 0.38 -7.05
N ARG A 131 -12.81 -0.57 -6.20
CA ARG A 131 -13.30 -0.73 -4.82
C ARG A 131 -12.40 -0.04 -3.80
N VAL A 132 -11.30 0.57 -4.22
CA VAL A 132 -10.38 1.29 -3.32
C VAL A 132 -11.02 2.56 -2.79
N ARG A 133 -10.89 2.80 -1.50
CA ARG A 133 -11.31 4.05 -0.84
C ARG A 133 -10.23 4.50 0.15
N ALA A 134 -10.09 5.81 0.34
CA ALA A 134 -9.41 6.35 1.51
C ALA A 134 -10.35 6.23 2.73
N CYS A 135 -9.83 5.81 3.88
CA CYS A 135 -10.66 5.63 5.08
C CYS A 135 -11.09 7.00 5.66
N PRO A 136 -12.40 7.27 5.79
CA PRO A 136 -12.89 8.57 6.26
C PRO A 136 -12.89 8.71 7.80
N ALA A 137 -12.42 7.69 8.53
CA ALA A 137 -12.40 7.76 9.99
C ALA A 137 -11.42 8.85 10.47
N PRO A 138 -11.75 9.58 11.56
CA PRO A 138 -10.86 10.61 12.11
C PRO A 138 -9.44 10.08 12.32
N ARG A 139 -8.46 10.84 11.82
CA ARG A 139 -7.02 10.55 11.86
C ARG A 139 -6.56 9.31 11.07
N CYS A 140 -7.44 8.60 10.35
CA CYS A 140 -7.00 7.45 9.56
C CYS A 140 -6.30 7.90 8.27
N VAL A 141 -5.27 7.14 7.88
CA VAL A 141 -4.43 7.42 6.69
C VAL A 141 -4.30 6.22 5.76
N LEU A 142 -5.17 5.21 5.96
CA LEU A 142 -5.15 3.98 5.18
C LEU A 142 -6.08 4.11 3.98
N TYR A 143 -5.60 3.59 2.85
CA TYR A 143 -6.46 3.09 1.80
C TYR A 143 -7.03 1.73 2.20
N PHE A 144 -8.17 1.34 1.65
CA PHE A 144 -8.75 0.02 1.84
C PHE A 144 -9.60 -0.39 0.64
N ILE A 145 -9.76 -1.70 0.45
CA ILE A 145 -10.69 -2.25 -0.54
C ILE A 145 -12.06 -2.41 0.13
N LYS A 146 -13.08 -1.79 -0.43
CA LYS A 146 -14.47 -1.95 -0.01
C LYS A 146 -14.96 -3.34 -0.43
N ARG A 147 -15.00 -4.29 0.51
CA ARG A 147 -15.36 -5.69 0.24
C ARG A 147 -16.87 -5.94 0.23
N HIS A 148 -17.66 -5.07 0.86
CA HIS A 148 -19.12 -5.13 0.83
C HIS A 148 -19.76 -3.74 0.82
N PRO A 149 -21.01 -3.58 0.32
CA PRO A 149 -21.64 -2.27 0.14
C PRO A 149 -21.73 -1.40 1.42
N ARG A 150 -21.88 -2.03 2.58
CA ARG A 150 -21.98 -1.36 3.90
C ARG A 150 -20.62 -1.04 4.55
N GLN A 151 -19.50 -1.40 3.93
CA GLN A 151 -18.19 -1.12 4.51
C GLN A 151 -17.81 0.35 4.26
N GLU A 152 -17.90 1.17 5.30
CA GLU A 152 -17.54 2.60 5.24
C GLU A 152 -16.13 2.88 5.74
N TRP A 153 -15.55 1.97 6.53
CA TRP A 153 -14.24 2.14 7.15
C TRP A 153 -13.33 0.93 6.92
N CYS A 154 -12.02 1.17 6.95
CA CYS A 154 -11.02 0.12 6.79
C CYS A 154 -11.03 -0.92 7.93
N SER A 155 -11.61 -0.59 9.09
CA SER A 155 -11.71 -1.51 10.23
C SER A 155 -12.86 -1.16 11.17
N VAL A 156 -13.25 -2.13 12.01
CA VAL A 156 -14.24 -1.93 13.09
C VAL A 156 -13.80 -0.81 14.05
N ALA A 157 -12.51 -0.78 14.40
CA ALA A 157 -11.94 0.26 15.25
C ALA A 157 -12.07 1.67 14.64
N CYS A 158 -11.86 1.80 13.33
CA CYS A 158 -12.10 3.06 12.61
C CYS A 158 -13.58 3.48 12.66
N GLY A 159 -14.51 2.54 12.50
CA GLY A 159 -15.94 2.81 12.65
C GLY A 159 -16.34 3.27 14.05
N ASN A 160 -15.78 2.64 15.10
CA ASN A 160 -15.98 3.08 16.48
C ASN A 160 -15.46 4.50 16.70
N ARG A 161 -14.27 4.82 16.18
CA ARG A 161 -13.69 6.17 16.24
C ARG A 161 -14.58 7.22 15.57
N ALA A 162 -15.12 6.90 14.40
CA ALA A 162 -16.00 7.80 13.65
C ALA A 162 -17.32 8.05 14.40
N ARG A 163 -17.90 7.00 15.02
CA ARG A 163 -19.11 7.13 15.87
C ARG A 163 -18.85 8.02 17.09
N ALA A 164 -17.77 7.78 17.83
CA ALA A 164 -17.39 8.58 18.99
C ALA A 164 -17.20 10.06 18.64
N ALA A 165 -16.49 10.37 17.55
CA ALA A 165 -16.29 11.75 17.11
C ALA A 165 -17.59 12.46 16.67
N ARG A 166 -18.61 11.72 16.22
CA ARG A 166 -19.93 12.32 15.95
C ARG A 166 -20.72 12.60 17.23
N HIS A 167 -20.54 11.79 18.28
CA HIS A 167 -21.19 12.01 19.56
C HIS A 167 -20.65 13.29 20.24
N TYR A 168 -19.33 13.44 20.33
CA TYR A 168 -18.73 14.63 20.96
C TYR A 168 -19.11 15.93 20.26
N ARG A 169 -19.10 15.97 18.91
CA ARG A 169 -19.53 17.15 18.14
C ARG A 169 -21.01 17.53 18.28
N ARG A 170 -21.85 16.70 18.89
CA ARG A 170 -23.26 16.98 19.17
C ARG A 170 -23.52 17.40 20.61
N ALA A 171 -22.54 17.18 21.49
CA ALA A 171 -22.60 17.54 22.90
C ALA A 171 -21.95 18.91 23.20
N ASP A 172 -21.23 19.45 22.22
CA ASP A 172 -20.79 20.85 22.13
C ASP A 172 -21.84 21.68 21.39
#